data_AF-A0A7Y2HFT0-F1
#
_entry.id   AF-A0A7Y2HFT0-F1
#
_cell.length_a   1.000
_cell.length_b   1.000
_cell.length_c   1.000
_cell.angle_alpha   90.00
_cell.angle_beta   90.00
_cell.angle_gamma   90.00
#
_symmetry.space_group_name_H-M   'P 1'
#
loop_
_entity.id
_entity.type
_entity.pdbx_description
1 polymer ?
#
loop_
_entity_poly.entity_id
_entity_poly.type
_entity_poly.pdbx_seq_one_letter_code
_entity_poly.pdbx_strand_id
1 'polypeptide(L)'
;MKTFQSILFLLFLAFSFSNCSEDSETLTFEDDQYELDADLKVTTSTDKISKLFFNAGVAKIEVKEVNSSLTFTPLISSLEHFYNRAVLLNNHQVDLTDYTVSMESGSLHLNNDKSVRLTIKDKKPFVISDHFTGYLEGNHSMIQDREVSLLLIFLNELTMSSESKVVFEEEIREIDDNYRMCSFWDTYYSVGVGLNKSAAYANFEHNLLGDLTVGGMGQNCTAIGPPEHTSLGVVHYYTMAFCCP
;
A
#
# COMPACT_ATOMS: atom_id res chain seq x y z
N MET A 1 19.65 57.05 33.86
CA MET A 1 20.29 55.96 33.09
C MET A 1 19.51 54.63 33.07
N LYS A 2 18.51 54.38 33.94
CA LYS A 2 17.72 53.12 33.90
C LYS A 2 16.57 53.11 32.89
N THR A 3 16.06 54.27 32.47
CA THR A 3 14.93 54.39 31.54
C THR A 3 15.29 54.18 30.07
N PHE A 4 16.54 54.42 29.68
CA PHE A 4 16.99 54.27 28.29
C PHE A 4 17.22 52.79 27.90
N GLN A 5 17.55 51.94 28.87
CA GLN A 5 17.75 50.50 28.67
C GLN A 5 16.41 49.74 28.50
N SER A 6 15.35 50.19 29.17
CA SER A 6 14.02 49.56 29.05
C SER A 6 13.34 49.84 27.72
N ILE A 7 13.62 50.97 27.06
CA ILE A 7 13.05 51.32 25.75
C ILE A 7 13.70 50.50 24.64
N LEU A 8 15.01 50.23 24.73
CA LEU A 8 15.73 49.43 23.74
C LEU A 8 15.29 47.96 23.73
N PHE A 9 14.92 47.41 24.90
CA PHE A 9 14.46 46.02 25.03
C PHE A 9 13.03 45.81 24.47
N LEU A 10 12.17 46.82 24.59
CA LEU A 10 10.81 46.80 24.02
C LEU A 10 10.82 46.92 22.49
N LEU A 11 11.77 47.66 21.90
CA LEU A 11 11.95 47.75 20.44
C LEU A 11 12.48 46.45 19.83
N PHE A 12 13.27 45.67 20.57
CA PHE A 12 13.76 44.36 20.09
C PHE A 12 12.67 43.28 20.11
N LEU A 13 11.76 43.33 21.09
CA LEU A 13 10.59 42.45 21.18
C LEU A 13 9.52 42.78 20.13
N ALA A 14 9.37 44.05 19.73
CA ALA A 14 8.43 44.42 18.66
C ALA A 14 8.90 43.96 17.25
N PHE A 15 10.20 43.79 17.03
CA PHE A 15 10.76 43.31 15.76
C PHE A 15 10.79 41.78 15.62
N SER A 16 10.42 41.02 16.66
CA SER A 16 10.41 39.55 16.62
C SER A 16 9.07 38.93 16.21
N PHE A 17 8.01 39.73 16.02
CA PHE A 17 6.65 39.23 15.73
C PHE A 17 6.15 39.51 14.31
N SER A 18 6.98 40.03 13.40
CA SER A 18 6.52 40.47 12.07
C SER A 18 7.05 39.66 10.90
N ASN A 19 7.43 38.39 11.06
CA ASN A 19 7.84 37.55 9.92
C ASN A 19 7.54 36.05 10.11
N CYS A 20 6.29 35.72 10.40
CA CYS A 20 5.70 34.46 9.98
C CYS A 20 4.46 34.82 9.17
N SER A 21 4.66 35.30 7.94
CA SER A 21 3.65 35.03 6.92
C SER A 21 3.65 33.52 6.74
N GLU A 22 2.56 32.88 7.13
CA GLU A 22 2.19 31.61 6.51
C GLU A 22 1.89 31.94 5.05
N ASP A 23 2.96 32.04 4.25
CA ASP A 23 2.87 31.76 2.83
C ASP A 23 2.56 30.26 2.77
N SER A 24 1.26 29.92 2.85
CA SER A 24 0.80 28.63 2.39
C SER A 24 1.05 28.64 0.89
N GLU A 25 2.25 28.22 0.50
CA GLU A 25 2.52 27.80 -0.87
C GLU A 25 1.53 26.69 -1.17
N THR A 26 0.42 27.07 -1.79
CA THR A 26 -0.40 26.14 -2.56
C THR A 26 0.56 25.53 -3.56
N LEU A 27 1.05 24.32 -3.27
CA LEU A 27 1.82 23.50 -4.19
C LEU A 27 0.95 23.28 -5.43
N THR A 28 1.12 24.14 -6.43
CA THR A 28 0.60 23.92 -7.76
C THR A 28 1.50 22.86 -8.39
N PHE A 29 1.10 21.60 -8.23
CA PHE A 29 1.75 20.47 -8.90
C PHE A 29 1.58 20.66 -10.41
N GLU A 30 2.69 20.76 -11.16
CA GLU A 30 2.64 20.70 -12.61
C GLU A 30 2.16 19.29 -13.02
N ASP A 31 0.90 19.23 -13.47
CA ASP A 31 0.15 17.98 -13.77
C ASP A 31 0.71 17.21 -14.99
N ASP A 32 1.60 17.83 -15.78
CA ASP A 32 2.00 17.36 -17.12
C ASP A 32 3.07 16.24 -17.13
N GLN A 33 3.46 15.66 -15.99
CA GLN A 33 4.54 14.66 -15.91
C GLN A 33 4.16 13.30 -15.33
N TYR A 34 2.90 13.06 -14.96
CA TYR A 34 2.49 11.81 -14.34
C TYR A 34 2.08 10.76 -15.38
N GLU A 35 2.64 9.56 -15.27
CA GLU A 35 2.47 8.49 -16.25
C GLU A 35 1.40 7.46 -15.84
N LEU A 36 0.85 7.58 -14.63
CA LEU A 36 -0.05 6.58 -14.07
C LEU A 36 -1.27 6.32 -14.95
N ASP A 37 -1.88 7.36 -15.51
CA ASP A 37 -3.07 7.23 -16.37
C ASP A 37 -2.79 6.33 -17.60
N ALA A 38 -1.57 6.38 -18.15
CA ALA A 38 -1.17 5.55 -19.29
C ALA A 38 -0.82 4.11 -18.88
N ASP A 39 -0.32 3.92 -17.66
CA ASP A 39 0.09 2.62 -17.14
C ASP A 39 -1.05 1.86 -16.45
N LEU A 40 -2.17 2.52 -16.14
CA LEU A 40 -3.36 1.90 -15.56
C LEU A 40 -3.95 0.82 -16.47
N LYS A 41 -4.15 -0.39 -15.93
CA LYS A 41 -4.74 -1.55 -16.63
C LYS A 41 -6.13 -1.92 -16.14
N VAL A 42 -6.51 -1.47 -14.94
CA VAL A 42 -7.85 -1.64 -14.38
C VAL A 42 -8.61 -0.33 -14.50
N THR A 43 -9.50 -0.21 -15.50
CA THR A 43 -10.35 0.98 -15.71
C THR A 43 -11.84 0.68 -15.56
N THR A 44 -12.20 -0.60 -15.48
CA THR A 44 -13.57 -1.08 -15.25
C THR A 44 -13.55 -2.20 -14.22
N SER A 45 -14.70 -2.47 -13.60
CA SER A 45 -14.83 -3.55 -12.62
C SER A 45 -14.37 -4.90 -13.20
N THR A 46 -13.64 -5.68 -12.40
CA THR A 46 -13.06 -6.95 -12.83
C THR A 46 -13.03 -7.98 -11.69
N ASP A 47 -13.18 -9.25 -12.06
CA ASP A 47 -12.99 -10.44 -11.22
C ASP A 47 -11.59 -11.04 -11.34
N LYS A 48 -10.73 -10.46 -12.20
CA LYS A 48 -9.33 -10.84 -12.33
C LYS A 48 -8.48 -10.01 -11.39
N ILE A 49 -7.78 -10.69 -10.50
CA ILE A 49 -6.99 -10.08 -9.42
C ILE A 49 -5.57 -10.67 -9.38
N SER A 50 -4.60 -9.92 -8.88
CA SER A 50 -3.27 -10.49 -8.64
C SER A 50 -3.31 -11.58 -7.57
N LYS A 51 -2.27 -12.42 -7.55
CA LYS A 51 -2.11 -13.42 -6.48
C LYS A 51 -2.06 -12.79 -5.09
N LEU A 52 -1.54 -11.56 -4.96
CA LEU A 52 -1.53 -10.84 -3.68
C LEU A 52 -2.95 -10.51 -3.21
N PHE A 53 -3.80 -9.99 -4.11
CA PHE A 53 -5.21 -9.70 -3.79
C PHE A 53 -6.00 -10.99 -3.51
N PHE A 54 -5.75 -12.05 -4.29
CA PHE A 54 -6.32 -13.38 -4.03
C PHE A 54 -5.94 -13.91 -2.64
N ASN A 55 -4.65 -13.83 -2.28
CA ASN A 55 -4.14 -14.24 -0.98
C ASN A 55 -4.74 -13.40 0.18
N ALA A 56 -5.09 -12.14 -0.11
CA ALA A 56 -5.81 -11.24 0.78
C ALA A 56 -7.33 -11.50 0.83
N GLY A 57 -7.85 -12.52 0.14
CA GLY A 57 -9.28 -12.85 0.12
C GLY A 57 -10.15 -11.91 -0.72
N VAL A 58 -9.54 -10.98 -1.46
CA VAL A 58 -10.26 -10.18 -2.45
C VAL A 58 -10.65 -11.11 -3.60
N ALA A 59 -11.87 -10.97 -4.12
CA ALA A 59 -12.35 -11.75 -5.26
C ALA A 59 -12.58 -10.89 -6.50
N LYS A 60 -12.87 -9.60 -6.31
CA LYS A 60 -13.15 -8.65 -7.39
C LYS A 60 -12.78 -7.24 -6.98
N ILE A 61 -12.56 -6.38 -7.97
CA ILE A 61 -12.39 -4.94 -7.80
C ILE A 61 -13.58 -4.27 -8.48
N GLU A 62 -14.36 -3.52 -7.72
CA GLU A 62 -15.38 -2.63 -8.26
C GLU A 62 -14.75 -1.28 -8.59
N VAL A 63 -14.97 -0.81 -9.82
CA VAL A 63 -14.53 0.50 -10.29
C VAL A 63 -15.74 1.41 -10.48
N LYS A 64 -15.70 2.58 -9.86
CA LYS A 64 -16.71 3.64 -10.04
C LYS A 64 -16.03 4.89 -10.57
N GLU A 65 -16.61 5.50 -11.59
CA GLU A 65 -16.16 6.79 -12.10
C GLU A 65 -17.11 7.90 -11.63
N VAL A 66 -16.56 8.92 -10.98
CA VAL A 66 -17.29 10.12 -10.56
C VAL A 66 -16.43 11.34 -10.85
N ASN A 67 -16.92 12.26 -11.68
CA ASN A 67 -16.21 13.51 -12.03
C ASN A 67 -14.77 13.27 -12.53
N SER A 68 -14.56 12.28 -13.40
CA SER A 68 -13.23 11.88 -13.90
C SER A 68 -12.26 11.36 -12.85
N SER A 69 -12.74 11.09 -11.63
CA SER A 69 -12.03 10.30 -10.63
C SER A 69 -12.49 8.84 -10.72
N LEU A 70 -11.53 7.92 -10.67
CA LEU A 70 -11.79 6.49 -10.56
C LEU A 70 -11.61 6.05 -9.11
N THR A 71 -12.63 5.40 -8.55
CA THR A 71 -12.59 4.80 -7.22
C THR A 71 -12.55 3.27 -7.36
N PHE A 72 -11.60 2.64 -6.69
CA PHE A 72 -11.32 1.22 -6.70
C PHE A 72 -11.67 0.62 -5.34
N THR A 73 -12.70 -0.24 -5.30
CA THR A 73 -13.18 -0.90 -4.09
C THR A 73 -12.95 -2.40 -4.21
N PRO A 74 -12.00 -2.99 -3.45
CA PRO A 74 -11.85 -4.44 -3.38
C PRO A 74 -13.05 -5.05 -2.64
N LEU A 75 -13.55 -6.16 -3.16
CA LEU A 75 -14.68 -6.88 -2.58
C LEU A 75 -14.33 -8.36 -2.38
N ILE A 76 -14.77 -8.91 -1.26
CA ILE A 76 -14.67 -10.35 -0.97
C ILE A 76 -15.70 -11.17 -1.77
N SER A 77 -15.42 -12.46 -1.92
CA SER A 77 -16.40 -13.41 -2.47
C SER A 77 -17.58 -13.54 -1.49
N SER A 78 -18.80 -13.63 -2.04
CA SER A 78 -20.04 -13.74 -1.25
C SER A 78 -20.28 -15.14 -0.67
N LEU A 79 -19.37 -16.07 -0.90
CA LEU A 79 -19.43 -17.39 -0.30
C LEU A 79 -19.31 -17.24 1.23
N GLU A 80 -20.22 -17.84 1.99
CA GLU A 80 -20.49 -17.52 3.41
C GLU A 80 -19.38 -17.87 4.40
N HIS A 81 -18.19 -18.29 3.95
CA HIS A 81 -17.05 -18.73 4.77
C HIS A 81 -15.77 -17.91 4.57
N PHE A 82 -15.89 -16.72 3.95
CA PHE A 82 -14.76 -15.92 3.48
C PHE A 82 -14.51 -14.71 4.38
N TYR A 83 -14.74 -14.86 5.68
CA TYR A 83 -14.66 -13.78 6.64
C TYR A 83 -13.22 -13.63 7.16
N ASN A 84 -12.68 -12.42 7.01
CA ASN A 84 -11.39 -11.94 7.53
C ASN A 84 -10.14 -12.62 6.96
N ARG A 85 -9.66 -12.11 5.83
CA ARG A 85 -8.26 -12.28 5.43
C ARG A 85 -7.57 -10.95 5.49
N ALA A 86 -6.78 -10.79 6.54
CA ALA A 86 -5.87 -9.67 6.61
C ALA A 86 -4.46 -10.14 6.24
N VAL A 87 -3.84 -9.39 5.34
CA VAL A 87 -2.42 -9.53 5.02
C VAL A 87 -1.65 -8.87 6.16
N LEU A 88 -0.52 -9.44 6.53
CA LEU A 88 0.36 -8.80 7.49
C LEU A 88 1.28 -7.81 6.77
N LEU A 89 1.09 -6.53 7.05
CA LEU A 89 1.93 -5.43 6.57
C LEU A 89 2.60 -4.77 7.76
N ASN A 90 3.92 -4.86 7.83
CA ASN A 90 4.73 -4.29 8.90
C ASN A 90 4.25 -4.70 10.32
N ASN A 91 3.97 -5.99 10.54
CA ASN A 91 3.44 -6.58 11.78
C ASN A 91 2.00 -6.21 12.14
N HIS A 92 1.23 -5.63 11.23
CA HIS A 92 -0.18 -5.31 11.43
C HIS A 92 -1.06 -6.12 10.48
N GLN A 93 -2.14 -6.70 11.01
CA GLN A 93 -3.25 -7.20 10.19
C GLN A 93 -3.88 -6.04 9.43
N VAL A 94 -3.89 -6.17 8.12
CA VAL A 94 -4.57 -5.26 7.20
C VAL A 94 -5.55 -6.06 6.36
N ASP A 95 -6.84 -5.83 6.55
CA ASP A 95 -7.88 -6.28 5.62
C ASP A 95 -7.92 -5.29 4.46
N LEU A 96 -7.60 -5.74 3.25
CA LEU A 96 -7.59 -4.84 2.08
C LEU A 96 -9.00 -4.33 1.73
N THR A 97 -10.06 -5.01 2.18
CA THR A 97 -11.45 -4.61 1.93
C THR A 97 -11.92 -3.44 2.78
N ASP A 98 -11.19 -3.11 3.85
CA ASP A 98 -11.41 -1.89 4.62
C ASP A 98 -10.91 -0.62 3.88
N TYR A 99 -10.14 -0.80 2.81
CA TYR A 99 -9.51 0.30 2.08
C TYR A 99 -10.12 0.48 0.70
N THR A 100 -10.38 1.74 0.37
CA THR A 100 -10.77 2.17 -0.96
C THR A 100 -9.74 3.18 -1.45
N VAL A 101 -9.27 3.00 -2.68
CA VAL A 101 -8.30 3.90 -3.32
C VAL A 101 -9.01 4.69 -4.41
N SER A 102 -8.70 5.97 -4.53
CA SER A 102 -9.14 6.78 -5.66
C SER A 102 -7.95 7.30 -6.46
N MET A 103 -8.18 7.44 -7.76
CA MET A 103 -7.28 8.09 -8.69
C MET A 103 -7.85 9.45 -9.09
N GLU A 104 -7.08 10.49 -8.85
CA GLU A 104 -7.37 11.88 -9.20
C GLU A 104 -6.10 12.51 -9.76
N SER A 105 -6.20 13.11 -10.96
CA SER A 105 -5.08 13.77 -11.66
C SER A 105 -3.80 12.92 -11.68
N GLY A 106 -3.87 11.72 -12.29
CA GLY A 106 -2.71 10.85 -12.46
C GLY A 106 -2.07 10.35 -11.16
N SER A 107 -2.77 10.33 -10.04
CA SER A 107 -2.24 9.87 -8.75
C SER A 107 -3.26 9.11 -7.92
N LEU A 108 -2.81 8.08 -7.20
CA LEU A 108 -3.57 7.31 -6.23
C LEU A 108 -3.51 7.93 -4.85
N HIS A 109 -4.60 7.86 -4.10
CA HIS A 109 -4.65 8.15 -2.67
C HIS A 109 -5.73 7.30 -2.00
N LEU A 110 -5.66 7.16 -0.67
CA LEU A 110 -6.73 6.53 0.10
C LEU A 110 -7.95 7.46 0.11
N ASN A 111 -9.17 6.90 0.07
CA ASN A 111 -10.37 7.72 0.09
C ASN A 111 -10.54 8.51 1.39
N ASN A 112 -10.11 7.93 2.51
CA ASN A 112 -10.22 8.53 3.83
C ASN A 112 -9.01 9.40 4.21
N ASP A 113 -7.96 9.41 3.38
CA ASP A 113 -6.73 10.15 3.63
C ASP A 113 -6.03 10.54 2.32
N LYS A 114 -5.99 11.84 2.03
CA LYS A 114 -5.32 12.42 0.85
C LYS A 114 -3.90 12.96 1.15
N SER A 115 -3.40 12.80 2.37
CA SER A 115 -2.08 13.33 2.79
C SER A 115 -0.91 12.65 2.08
N VAL A 116 -1.11 11.40 1.65
CA VAL A 116 -0.16 10.65 0.85
C VAL A 116 -0.79 10.33 -0.51
N ARG A 117 -0.09 10.72 -1.57
CA ARG A 117 -0.41 10.38 -2.95
C ARG A 117 0.73 9.59 -3.57
N LEU A 118 0.38 8.64 -4.43
CA LEU A 118 1.33 7.80 -5.16
C LEU A 118 1.05 7.91 -6.66
N THR A 119 2.11 8.12 -7.45
CA THR A 119 2.02 8.18 -8.91
C THR A 119 3.16 7.40 -9.55
N ILE A 120 3.21 7.37 -10.88
CA ILE A 120 4.34 6.86 -11.66
C ILE A 120 5.01 8.04 -12.36
N LYS A 121 6.32 8.16 -12.17
CA LYS A 121 7.19 9.11 -12.85
C LYS A 121 8.46 8.39 -13.30
N ASP A 122 8.86 8.55 -14.56
CA ASP A 122 10.00 7.86 -15.15
C ASP A 122 9.93 6.33 -14.96
N LYS A 123 8.72 5.76 -15.14
CA LYS A 123 8.44 4.33 -14.92
C LYS A 123 8.73 3.81 -13.51
N LYS A 124 8.79 4.69 -12.51
CA LYS A 124 9.00 4.33 -11.10
C LYS A 124 7.91 4.91 -10.20
N PRO A 125 7.57 4.23 -9.09
CA PRO A 125 6.70 4.81 -8.07
C PRO A 125 7.30 6.09 -7.49
N PHE A 126 6.48 7.13 -7.41
CA PHE A 126 6.84 8.45 -6.91
C PHE A 126 5.81 8.88 -5.85
N VAL A 127 6.28 9.21 -4.66
CA VAL A 127 5.43 9.59 -3.52
C VAL A 127 5.35 11.10 -3.42
N ILE A 128 4.15 11.59 -3.11
CA ILE A 128 3.86 13.00 -2.87
C ILE A 128 3.14 13.10 -1.52
N SER A 129 3.70 13.85 -0.59
CA SER A 129 3.15 14.13 0.74
C SER A 129 3.71 15.44 1.29
N ASP A 130 3.14 15.94 2.38
CA ASP A 130 3.59 17.18 3.05
C ASP A 130 5.04 17.13 3.55
N HIS A 131 5.54 15.93 3.85
CA HIS A 131 6.87 15.74 4.46
C HIS A 131 7.89 15.12 3.50
N PHE A 132 7.46 14.68 2.32
CA PHE A 132 8.31 14.02 1.35
C PHE A 132 7.69 14.05 -0.04
N THR A 133 8.49 14.45 -1.02
CA THR A 133 8.16 14.35 -2.44
C THR A 133 9.37 13.78 -3.16
N GLY A 134 9.24 12.59 -3.75
CA GLY A 134 10.37 11.92 -4.37
C GLY A 134 10.16 10.44 -4.71
N TYR A 135 11.17 9.85 -5.34
CA TYR A 135 11.23 8.39 -5.53
C TYR A 135 11.52 7.70 -4.20
N LEU A 136 11.03 6.48 -4.06
CA LEU A 136 11.29 5.66 -2.87
C LEU A 136 12.78 5.25 -2.72
N GLU A 137 13.55 5.26 -3.82
CA GLU A 137 14.98 4.91 -3.84
C GLU A 137 15.77 5.77 -2.82
N GLY A 138 16.23 5.13 -1.74
CA GLY A 138 17.04 5.76 -0.69
C GLY A 138 16.28 6.14 0.59
N ASN A 139 14.95 5.99 0.64
CA ASN A 139 14.14 6.27 1.82
C ASN A 139 13.39 5.02 2.32
N HIS A 140 14.14 4.10 2.95
CA HIS A 140 13.61 2.83 3.44
C HIS A 140 12.50 2.99 4.49
N SER A 141 12.55 4.03 5.33
CA SER A 141 11.48 4.32 6.30
C SER A 141 10.14 4.62 5.63
N MET A 142 10.15 5.19 4.43
CA MET A 142 8.92 5.51 3.73
C MET A 142 8.16 4.28 3.21
N ILE A 143 8.86 3.18 2.97
CA ILE A 143 8.22 1.90 2.61
C ILE A 143 7.62 1.22 3.83
N GLN A 144 8.06 1.59 5.04
CA GLN A 144 7.46 1.09 6.28
C GLN A 144 6.22 1.89 6.69
N ASP A 145 5.99 3.05 6.06
CA ASP A 145 4.74 3.79 6.18
C ASP A 145 3.59 2.95 5.62
N ARG A 146 2.50 2.84 6.40
CA ARG A 146 1.40 1.93 6.10
C ARG A 146 0.63 2.40 4.89
N GLU A 147 0.37 3.70 4.80
CA GLU A 147 -0.37 4.35 3.73
C GLU A 147 0.40 4.20 2.41
N VAL A 148 1.72 4.44 2.42
CA VAL A 148 2.59 4.19 1.26
C VAL A 148 2.59 2.71 0.86
N SER A 149 2.71 1.79 1.82
CA SER A 149 2.69 0.34 1.56
C SER A 149 1.39 -0.10 0.90
N LEU A 150 0.25 0.36 1.43
CA LEU A 150 -1.07 0.10 0.89
C LEU A 150 -1.19 0.63 -0.54
N LEU A 151 -0.80 1.88 -0.77
CA LEU A 151 -0.86 2.48 -2.10
C LEU A 151 0.04 1.75 -3.10
N LEU A 152 1.21 1.24 -2.69
CA LEU A 152 2.07 0.42 -3.55
C LEU A 152 1.42 -0.92 -3.92
N ILE A 153 0.72 -1.55 -2.97
CA ILE A 153 -0.03 -2.79 -3.20
C ILE A 153 -1.16 -2.56 -4.23
N PHE A 154 -1.92 -1.48 -4.06
CA PHE A 154 -2.94 -1.09 -5.04
C PHE A 154 -2.33 -0.69 -6.38
N LEU A 155 -1.24 0.07 -6.40
CA LEU A 155 -0.55 0.44 -7.63
C LEU A 155 -0.13 -0.80 -8.43
N ASN A 156 0.40 -1.82 -7.75
CA ASN A 156 0.73 -3.11 -8.34
C ASN A 156 -0.49 -3.78 -8.96
N GLU A 157 -1.58 -3.89 -8.21
CA GLU A 157 -2.81 -4.49 -8.69
C GLU A 157 -3.36 -3.76 -9.93
N LEU A 158 -3.38 -2.43 -9.90
CA LEU A 158 -4.02 -1.61 -10.93
C LEU A 158 -3.20 -1.49 -12.21
N THR A 159 -1.88 -1.71 -12.15
CA THR A 159 -0.95 -1.61 -13.29
C THR A 159 -0.53 -2.97 -13.87
N MET A 160 -0.84 -4.07 -13.16
CA MET A 160 -0.53 -5.43 -13.61
C MET A 160 -1.40 -5.86 -14.81
N SER A 161 -0.79 -6.58 -15.75
CA SER A 161 -1.50 -7.08 -16.93
C SER A 161 -2.51 -8.18 -16.56
N SER A 162 -3.59 -8.30 -17.34
CA SER A 162 -4.65 -9.27 -17.05
C SER A 162 -4.19 -10.73 -17.14
N GLU A 163 -3.11 -11.02 -17.87
CA GLU A 163 -2.56 -12.37 -18.04
C GLU A 163 -1.79 -12.85 -16.80
N SER A 164 -1.39 -11.91 -15.94
CA SER A 164 -0.68 -12.20 -14.68
C SER A 164 -1.64 -12.32 -13.49
N LYS A 165 -2.94 -12.26 -13.75
CA LYS A 165 -4.02 -12.26 -12.75
C LYS A 165 -4.82 -13.56 -12.80
N VAL A 166 -5.45 -13.90 -11.69
CA VAL A 166 -6.27 -15.11 -11.50
C VAL A 166 -7.74 -14.72 -11.34
N VAL A 167 -8.64 -15.64 -11.66
CA VAL A 167 -10.06 -15.55 -11.30
C VAL A 167 -10.24 -16.33 -10.01
N PHE A 168 -10.80 -15.68 -9.00
CA PHE A 168 -10.83 -16.21 -7.64
C PHE A 168 -11.50 -17.59 -7.55
N GLU A 169 -12.68 -17.78 -8.13
CA GLU A 169 -13.41 -19.06 -8.09
C GLU A 169 -12.70 -20.19 -8.84
N GLU A 170 -11.94 -19.87 -9.90
CA GLU A 170 -11.16 -20.86 -10.65
C GLU A 170 -9.96 -21.33 -9.81
N GLU A 171 -9.24 -20.37 -9.23
CA GLU A 171 -8.07 -20.64 -8.39
C GLU A 171 -8.43 -21.48 -7.14
N ILE A 172 -9.58 -21.20 -6.51
CA ILE A 172 -10.05 -21.98 -5.36
C ILE A 172 -10.33 -23.44 -5.74
N ARG A 173 -10.97 -23.68 -6.90
CA ARG A 173 -11.25 -25.04 -7.36
C ARG A 173 -9.96 -25.83 -7.60
N GLU A 174 -8.95 -25.19 -8.19
CA GLU A 174 -7.65 -25.83 -8.39
C GLU A 174 -6.95 -26.17 -7.05
N ILE A 175 -7.10 -25.35 -6.02
CA ILE A 175 -6.53 -25.61 -4.70
C ILE A 175 -7.25 -26.77 -4.00
N ASP A 176 -8.59 -26.78 -3.99
CA ASP A 176 -9.40 -27.81 -3.33
C ASP A 176 -9.12 -29.22 -3.91
N ASP A 177 -8.91 -29.29 -5.23
CA ASP A 177 -8.60 -30.55 -5.92
C ASP A 177 -7.18 -31.08 -5.63
N ASN A 178 -6.23 -30.21 -5.27
CA ASN A 178 -4.80 -30.56 -5.18
C ASN A 178 -4.22 -30.58 -3.75
N TYR A 179 -4.83 -29.88 -2.78
CA TYR A 179 -4.24 -29.69 -1.44
C TYR A 179 -5.13 -30.24 -0.32
N ARG A 180 -4.67 -31.33 0.30
CA ARG A 180 -5.33 -31.97 1.47
C ARG A 180 -4.67 -31.63 2.83
N MET A 181 -3.67 -30.75 2.87
CA MET A 181 -2.84 -30.57 4.09
C MET A 181 -3.20 -29.34 4.93
N CYS A 182 -3.83 -28.33 4.33
CA CYS A 182 -4.37 -27.15 5.02
C CYS A 182 -5.58 -26.65 4.25
N SER A 183 -6.66 -26.27 4.93
CA SER A 183 -7.72 -25.56 4.23
C SER A 183 -7.15 -24.26 3.68
N PHE A 184 -7.58 -23.85 2.47
CA PHE A 184 -7.28 -22.50 2.01
C PHE A 184 -7.67 -21.50 3.10
N TRP A 185 -8.75 -21.71 3.85
CA TRP A 185 -9.24 -20.84 4.95
C TRP A 185 -8.29 -20.72 6.14
N ASP A 186 -7.52 -21.77 6.41
CA ASP A 186 -6.56 -21.78 7.52
C ASP A 186 -5.20 -21.25 7.04
N THR A 187 -5.14 -20.61 5.86
CA THR A 187 -3.91 -20.10 5.27
C THR A 187 -3.74 -18.59 5.49
N TYR A 188 -2.62 -18.19 6.06
CA TYR A 188 -2.24 -16.80 6.27
C TYR A 188 -0.99 -16.46 5.45
N TYR A 189 -0.87 -15.22 5.02
CA TYR A 189 0.24 -14.77 4.19
C TYR A 189 1.01 -13.65 4.89
N SER A 190 2.32 -13.86 5.06
CA SER A 190 3.25 -12.81 5.46
C SER A 190 3.88 -12.21 4.20
N VAL A 191 3.99 -10.88 4.16
CA VAL A 191 4.48 -10.14 3.00
C VAL A 191 5.58 -9.18 3.43
N GLY A 192 6.74 -9.25 2.75
CA GLY A 192 7.78 -8.24 2.84
C GLY A 192 7.87 -7.43 1.56
N VAL A 193 8.09 -6.12 1.69
CA VAL A 193 8.20 -5.17 0.58
C VAL A 193 9.57 -4.48 0.62
N GLY A 194 10.19 -4.29 -0.54
CA GLY A 194 11.46 -3.56 -0.62
C GLY A 194 11.84 -3.17 -2.05
N LEU A 195 12.84 -2.29 -2.19
CA LEU A 195 13.26 -1.75 -3.51
C LEU A 195 14.28 -2.61 -4.27
N ASN A 196 14.64 -3.74 -3.68
CA ASN A 196 15.42 -4.78 -4.32
C ASN A 196 15.08 -6.10 -3.62
N LYS A 197 15.45 -7.21 -4.25
CA LYS A 197 15.19 -8.56 -3.71
C LYS A 197 15.69 -8.73 -2.28
N SER A 198 16.91 -8.28 -1.99
CA SER A 198 17.52 -8.42 -0.67
C SER A 198 16.79 -7.59 0.40
N ALA A 199 16.39 -6.36 0.08
CA ALA A 199 15.65 -5.49 0.99
C ALA A 199 14.24 -6.04 1.27
N ALA A 200 13.55 -6.53 0.23
CA ALA A 200 12.23 -7.14 0.39
C ALA A 200 12.30 -8.42 1.23
N TYR A 201 13.31 -9.27 1.01
CA TYR A 201 13.53 -10.46 1.82
C TYR A 201 13.92 -10.13 3.27
N ALA A 202 14.77 -9.12 3.49
CA ALA A 202 15.13 -8.68 4.83
C ALA A 202 13.93 -8.08 5.58
N ASN A 203 13.08 -7.31 4.89
CA ASN A 203 11.82 -6.80 5.45
C ASN A 203 10.86 -7.95 5.81
N PHE A 204 10.73 -8.94 4.91
CA PHE A 204 9.98 -10.17 5.17
C PHE A 204 10.48 -10.89 6.43
N GLU A 205 11.79 -11.20 6.52
CA GLU A 205 12.36 -11.91 7.68
C GLU A 205 12.24 -11.10 8.97
N HIS A 206 12.41 -9.78 8.90
CA HIS A 206 12.26 -8.90 10.06
C HIS A 206 10.84 -8.93 10.63
N ASN A 207 9.83 -8.91 9.74
CA ASN A 207 8.42 -8.92 10.12
C ASN A 207 7.92 -10.33 10.48
N LEU A 208 8.50 -11.38 9.90
CA LEU A 208 8.03 -12.76 10.09
C LEU A 208 7.92 -13.18 11.56
N LEU A 209 8.87 -12.77 12.42
CA LEU A 209 8.79 -13.07 13.85
C LEU A 209 7.62 -12.35 14.53
N GLY A 210 7.38 -11.09 14.17
CA GLY A 210 6.23 -10.33 14.66
C GLY A 210 4.90 -10.90 14.13
N ASP A 211 4.88 -11.31 12.87
CA ASP A 211 3.73 -11.93 12.22
C ASP A 211 3.30 -13.23 12.94
N LEU A 212 4.26 -14.10 13.28
CA LEU A 212 4.03 -15.36 13.97
C LEU A 212 3.66 -15.21 15.46
N THR A 213 3.92 -14.06 16.09
CA THR A 213 3.81 -13.91 17.56
C THR A 213 2.84 -12.83 18.02
N VAL A 214 2.71 -11.73 17.27
CA VAL A 214 1.96 -10.51 17.63
C VAL A 214 0.91 -10.17 16.57
N GLY A 215 1.18 -10.44 15.28
CA GLY A 215 0.37 -10.01 14.14
C GLY A 215 -0.93 -10.78 13.90
N GLY A 216 -1.20 -11.85 14.65
CA GLY A 216 -2.49 -12.56 14.62
C GLY A 216 -2.50 -13.92 13.94
N MET A 217 -1.37 -14.41 13.42
CA MET A 217 -1.26 -15.80 12.94
C MET A 217 -1.34 -16.82 14.11
N GLY A 218 -0.90 -16.44 15.30
CA GLY A 218 -1.01 -17.27 16.52
C GLY A 218 0.05 -18.36 16.63
N GLN A 219 0.10 -19.02 17.79
CA GLN A 219 0.99 -20.16 18.04
C GLN A 219 0.38 -21.42 17.39
N ASN A 220 1.17 -22.14 16.58
CA ASN A 220 0.85 -23.37 15.80
C ASN A 220 0.76 -23.20 14.28
N CYS A 221 1.17 -22.06 13.73
CA CYS A 221 1.31 -21.93 12.29
C CYS A 221 2.47 -22.75 11.72
N THR A 222 2.23 -23.46 10.62
CA THR A 222 3.26 -24.20 9.88
C THR A 222 3.41 -23.62 8.48
N ALA A 223 4.64 -23.30 8.09
CA ALA A 223 4.98 -22.86 6.74
C ALA A 223 4.48 -23.83 5.65
N ILE A 224 3.80 -23.30 4.64
CA ILE A 224 3.39 -24.03 3.43
C ILE A 224 4.35 -23.65 2.30
N GLY A 225 5.46 -24.38 2.19
CA GLY A 225 6.48 -24.14 1.17
C GLY A 225 7.44 -22.98 1.48
N PRO A 226 8.39 -22.69 0.56
CA PRO A 226 9.35 -21.59 0.73
C PRO A 226 8.75 -20.22 0.37
N PRO A 227 9.36 -19.10 0.80
CA PRO A 227 8.97 -17.77 0.35
C PRO A 227 9.07 -17.60 -1.17
N GLU A 228 8.06 -17.00 -1.77
CA GLU A 228 7.97 -16.69 -3.20
C GLU A 228 8.33 -15.23 -3.46
N HIS A 229 9.00 -14.97 -4.59
CA HIS A 229 9.43 -13.62 -4.99
C HIS A 229 8.64 -13.11 -6.19
N THR A 230 8.10 -11.89 -6.09
CA THR A 230 7.53 -11.15 -7.22
C THR A 230 8.05 -9.72 -7.28
N SER A 231 7.90 -9.02 -8.40
CA SER A 231 8.37 -7.64 -8.54
C SER A 231 7.52 -6.82 -9.50
N LEU A 232 7.41 -5.52 -9.21
CA LEU A 232 6.80 -4.49 -10.06
C LEU A 232 7.74 -3.30 -10.17
N GLY A 233 8.27 -3.06 -11.36
CA GLY A 233 9.26 -2.00 -11.57
C GLY A 233 10.45 -2.17 -10.64
N VAL A 234 10.66 -1.21 -9.74
CA VAL A 234 11.74 -1.23 -8.73
C VAL A 234 11.29 -1.83 -7.38
N VAL A 235 10.02 -2.19 -7.23
CA VAL A 235 9.48 -2.75 -5.99
C VAL A 235 9.46 -4.27 -6.07
N HIS A 236 9.92 -4.91 -5.00
CA HIS A 236 10.02 -6.34 -4.85
C HIS A 236 9.17 -6.77 -3.66
N TYR A 237 8.50 -7.91 -3.81
CA TYR A 237 7.66 -8.52 -2.80
C TYR A 237 8.17 -9.92 -2.51
N TYR A 238 8.22 -10.29 -1.24
CA TYR A 238 8.35 -11.67 -0.80
C TYR A 238 7.08 -12.09 -0.07
N THR A 239 6.50 -13.22 -0.45
CA THR A 239 5.27 -13.73 0.14
C THR A 239 5.45 -15.17 0.59
N MET A 240 5.02 -15.51 1.80
CA MET A 240 5.05 -16.88 2.30
C MET A 240 3.72 -17.25 2.94
N ALA A 241 3.23 -18.44 2.61
CA ALA A 241 1.99 -18.99 3.15
C ALA A 241 2.25 -19.79 4.43
N PHE A 242 1.32 -19.71 5.38
CA PHE A 242 1.34 -20.44 6.65
C PHE A 242 -0.02 -21.08 6.89
N CYS A 243 -0.04 -22.34 7.32
CA CYS A 243 -1.21 -23.04 7.79
C CYS A 243 -1.39 -22.84 9.30
N CYS A 244 -2.47 -22.21 9.74
CA CYS A 244 -2.76 -21.88 11.13
C CYS A 244 -4.17 -22.40 11.48
N PRO A 245 -4.28 -23.63 12.04
CA PRO A 245 -5.56 -24.24 12.40
C PRO A 245 -6.19 -23.68 13.68
#